data_AF-A0A7J4NKT6-F1
#
_entry.id   AF-A0A7J4NKT6-F1
#
_cell.length_a   1.000
_cell.length_b   1.000
_cell.length_c   1.000
_cell.angle_alpha   90.00
_cell.angle_beta   90.00
_cell.angle_gamma   90.00
#
_symmetry.space_group_name_H-M   'P 1'
#
loop_
_entity.id
_entity.type
_entity.pdbx_description
1 polymer ?
#
loop_
_entity_poly.entity_id
_entity_poly.type
_entity_poly.pdbx_seq_one_letter_code
_entity_poly.pdbx_strand_id
1 'polypeptide(L)'
;DGVKDNVDLCSGFDDNVDIDGDSIPDDCDSLIDSDADGVADSSDACPGHDDAVDADADGVPDGCDSLIDSDADGVEDSSDACPGYDDAVDADADGIPDDCDSLIDSDADGVADSSDTCLGHDDTEDVDADGLPDGCDALIDSDGDEISDTNDTCDGHDDAIDVDADGIADGCDSLIDTDADGVSDDDDQCAGYNDLLDQDGDGIPDSCDQTPLPEDDQTNATDTTPVDDDEEDSSGIESEAPQKSGIVENLSMVNIALGVVLVLLLSVFALLQLGGRE
;
A
#
# COMPACT_ATOMS: atom_id res chain seq x y z
N ASP A 1 18.27 75.62 -30.83
CA ASP A 1 16.78 75.69 -30.97
C ASP A 1 16.22 76.83 -31.85
N GLY A 2 16.90 77.97 -32.03
CA GLY A 2 16.28 79.18 -32.63
C GLY A 2 15.71 80.17 -31.60
N VAL A 3 16.05 80.00 -30.33
CA VAL A 3 15.82 80.94 -29.24
C VAL A 3 16.96 81.99 -29.23
N LYS A 4 16.69 83.20 -28.73
CA LYS A 4 17.70 84.27 -28.65
C LYS A 4 18.44 84.15 -27.32
N ASP A 5 19.76 84.37 -27.32
CA ASP A 5 20.64 84.27 -26.14
C ASP A 5 20.12 84.94 -24.85
N ASN A 6 19.31 86.00 -24.96
CA ASN A 6 18.79 86.75 -23.82
C ASN A 6 17.53 86.14 -23.17
N VAL A 7 16.97 85.10 -23.78
CA VAL A 7 15.82 84.32 -23.31
C VAL A 7 16.08 82.80 -23.42
N ASP A 8 17.29 82.42 -23.84
CA ASP A 8 17.80 81.05 -23.94
C ASP A 8 18.03 80.51 -22.53
N LEU A 9 17.39 79.37 -22.22
CA LEU A 9 17.44 78.72 -20.92
C LEU A 9 18.70 77.84 -20.80
N CYS A 10 19.08 77.18 -21.90
CA CYS A 10 20.21 76.26 -21.97
C CYS A 10 21.20 76.65 -23.08
N SER A 11 22.15 77.53 -22.74
CA SER A 11 23.02 78.13 -23.75
C SER A 11 23.82 77.10 -24.55
N GLY A 12 23.55 77.05 -25.86
CA GLY A 12 24.22 76.16 -26.80
C GLY A 12 23.47 74.85 -27.09
N PHE A 13 22.30 74.64 -26.48
CA PHE A 13 21.49 73.44 -26.58
C PHE A 13 20.06 73.76 -27.04
N ASP A 14 19.10 72.84 -26.89
CA ASP A 14 17.71 73.04 -27.32
C ASP A 14 16.76 73.21 -26.14
N ASP A 15 16.17 74.40 -25.98
CA ASP A 15 15.23 74.72 -24.90
C ASP A 15 13.89 73.93 -24.95
N ASN A 16 13.61 73.17 -26.02
CA ASN A 16 12.32 72.46 -26.17
C ASN A 16 12.35 70.98 -25.76
N VAL A 17 13.49 70.48 -25.29
CA VAL A 17 13.62 69.10 -24.79
C VAL A 17 13.62 69.18 -23.26
N ASP A 18 12.60 68.59 -22.66
CA ASP A 18 12.29 68.59 -21.23
C ASP A 18 11.49 67.30 -20.97
N ILE A 19 12.20 66.22 -20.65
CA ILE A 19 11.65 64.86 -20.62
C ILE A 19 10.79 64.63 -19.37
N ASP A 20 11.20 65.20 -18.23
CA ASP A 20 10.55 65.06 -16.92
C ASP A 20 9.55 66.18 -16.62
N GLY A 21 9.56 67.25 -17.42
CA GLY A 21 8.58 68.33 -17.39
C GLY A 21 8.79 69.33 -16.25
N ASP A 22 10.00 69.41 -15.69
CA ASP A 22 10.32 70.31 -14.57
C ASP A 22 10.56 71.77 -15.00
N SER A 23 10.52 72.03 -16.32
CA SER A 23 10.78 73.33 -16.98
C SER A 23 12.26 73.75 -17.06
N ILE A 24 13.20 72.84 -16.82
CA ILE A 24 14.62 72.98 -17.10
C ILE A 24 14.94 72.12 -18.33
N PRO A 25 15.53 72.69 -19.41
CA PRO A 25 15.88 71.86 -20.56
C PRO A 25 16.91 70.77 -20.23
N ASP A 26 16.70 69.55 -20.74
CA ASP A 26 17.47 68.33 -20.44
C ASP A 26 19.00 68.56 -20.41
N ASP A 27 19.53 69.23 -21.44
CA ASP A 27 20.98 69.45 -21.60
C ASP A 27 21.63 70.33 -20.50
N CYS A 28 20.81 71.07 -19.72
CA CYS A 28 21.28 71.80 -18.53
C CYS A 28 20.64 71.33 -17.23
N ASP A 29 19.86 70.26 -17.27
CA ASP A 29 19.29 69.69 -16.06
C ASP A 29 20.21 68.64 -15.46
N SER A 30 20.59 68.86 -14.21
CA SER A 30 21.39 67.90 -13.44
C SER A 30 20.53 66.90 -12.66
N LEU A 31 19.22 67.15 -12.58
CA LEU A 31 18.24 66.35 -11.87
C LEU A 31 17.25 65.66 -12.81
N ILE A 32 17.56 65.65 -14.12
CA ILE A 32 16.75 64.99 -15.13
C ILE A 32 16.41 63.56 -14.71
N ASP A 33 15.13 63.22 -14.81
CA ASP A 33 14.54 61.94 -14.44
C ASP A 33 13.80 61.35 -15.65
N SER A 34 14.50 60.54 -16.42
CA SER A 34 14.08 60.09 -17.75
C SER A 34 12.89 59.13 -17.75
N ASP A 35 12.70 58.36 -16.68
CA ASP A 35 11.59 57.42 -16.52
C ASP A 35 10.54 57.87 -15.50
N ALA A 36 10.76 59.02 -14.87
CA ALA A 36 9.85 59.70 -13.95
C ALA A 36 9.53 58.86 -12.70
N ASP A 37 10.49 58.10 -12.21
CA ASP A 37 10.38 57.30 -10.99
C ASP A 37 10.71 58.10 -9.70
N GLY A 38 11.22 59.32 -9.86
CA GLY A 38 11.62 60.22 -8.78
C GLY A 38 13.10 60.14 -8.41
N VAL A 39 13.91 59.39 -9.16
CA VAL A 39 15.36 59.28 -9.06
C VAL A 39 16.00 59.89 -10.30
N ALA A 40 16.85 60.90 -10.13
CA ALA A 40 17.54 61.50 -11.27
C ALA A 40 18.46 60.49 -11.96
N ASP A 41 18.57 60.52 -13.29
CA ASP A 41 19.36 59.63 -14.17
C ASP A 41 20.80 59.40 -13.67
N SER A 42 21.37 60.36 -12.95
CA SER A 42 22.73 60.28 -12.39
C SER A 42 22.88 59.32 -11.19
N SER A 43 21.77 58.95 -10.55
CA SER A 43 21.66 58.09 -9.38
C SER A 43 20.70 56.90 -9.58
N ASP A 44 20.01 56.88 -10.71
CA ASP A 44 19.11 55.82 -11.18
C ASP A 44 19.85 54.47 -11.29
N ALA A 45 19.32 53.47 -10.60
CA ALA A 45 19.85 52.12 -10.56
C ALA A 45 19.35 51.26 -11.72
N CYS A 46 18.15 51.53 -12.23
CA CYS A 46 17.51 50.79 -13.30
C CYS A 46 16.86 51.69 -14.38
N PRO A 47 17.66 52.20 -15.33
CA PRO A 47 17.14 53.16 -16.31
C PRO A 47 15.99 52.65 -17.16
N GLY A 48 14.89 53.39 -17.15
CA GLY A 48 13.65 53.06 -17.86
C GLY A 48 12.59 52.37 -16.99
N HIS A 49 12.85 52.20 -15.69
CA HIS A 49 12.02 51.46 -14.76
C HIS A 49 12.06 52.12 -13.37
N ASP A 50 11.10 51.78 -12.50
CA ASP A 50 10.97 52.40 -11.17
C ASP A 50 11.94 51.75 -10.16
N ASP A 51 12.92 52.52 -9.67
CA ASP A 51 13.93 52.12 -8.68
C ASP A 51 13.33 51.71 -7.32
N ALA A 52 12.06 52.05 -7.04
CA ALA A 52 11.41 51.73 -5.77
C ALA A 52 10.69 50.38 -5.78
N VAL A 53 10.56 49.73 -6.94
CA VAL A 53 9.91 48.43 -7.06
C VAL A 53 10.99 47.34 -6.99
N ASP A 54 10.94 46.58 -5.91
CA ASP A 54 11.89 45.51 -5.54
C ASP A 54 11.07 44.46 -4.76
N ALA A 55 10.50 43.50 -5.49
CA ALA A 55 9.52 42.54 -4.97
C ALA A 55 10.16 41.54 -3.99
N ASP A 56 11.36 41.06 -4.29
CA ASP A 56 12.10 40.08 -3.50
C ASP A 56 13.01 40.72 -2.42
N ALA A 57 13.12 42.06 -2.44
CA ALA A 57 13.90 42.87 -1.51
C ALA A 57 15.41 42.56 -1.53
N ASP A 58 15.95 42.14 -2.67
CA ASP A 58 17.39 41.88 -2.84
C ASP A 58 18.22 43.15 -3.07
N GLY A 59 17.54 44.27 -3.36
CA GLY A 59 18.11 45.59 -3.60
C GLY A 59 18.38 45.92 -5.07
N VAL A 60 17.97 45.07 -6.01
CA VAL A 60 17.95 45.31 -7.46
C VAL A 60 16.51 45.62 -7.88
N PRO A 61 16.23 46.76 -8.53
CA PRO A 61 14.88 47.04 -8.98
C PRO A 61 14.37 46.00 -9.99
N ASP A 62 13.10 45.61 -9.87
CA ASP A 62 12.44 44.56 -10.65
C ASP A 62 12.68 44.68 -12.17
N GLY A 63 12.68 45.92 -12.68
CA GLY A 63 12.86 46.20 -14.11
C GLY A 63 14.22 45.78 -14.68
N CYS A 64 15.23 45.64 -13.82
CA CYS A 64 16.60 45.29 -14.17
C CYS A 64 17.08 44.03 -13.46
N ASP A 65 16.23 43.40 -12.66
CA ASP A 65 16.55 42.15 -12.02
C ASP A 65 16.22 40.96 -12.93
N SER A 66 17.23 40.13 -13.17
CA SER A 66 17.08 38.89 -13.93
C SER A 66 16.81 37.67 -13.05
N LEU A 67 16.99 37.81 -11.73
CA LEU A 67 16.81 36.77 -10.73
C LEU A 67 15.61 37.04 -9.83
N ILE A 68 14.73 37.96 -10.25
CA ILE A 68 13.54 38.37 -9.51
C ILE A 68 12.73 37.16 -9.05
N ASP A 69 12.34 37.21 -7.79
CA ASP A 69 11.51 36.23 -7.09
C ASP A 69 10.27 36.95 -6.52
N SER A 70 9.24 37.09 -7.37
CA SER A 70 8.10 37.97 -7.13
C SER A 70 7.25 37.58 -5.91
N ASP A 71 7.25 36.32 -5.52
CA ASP A 71 6.53 35.82 -4.34
C ASP A 71 7.43 35.47 -3.14
N ALA A 72 8.74 35.61 -3.33
CA ALA A 72 9.78 35.44 -2.32
C ALA A 72 9.81 34.02 -1.72
N ASP A 73 9.53 33.00 -2.53
CA ASP A 73 9.58 31.60 -2.14
C ASP A 73 10.99 30.98 -2.23
N GLY A 74 11.93 31.69 -2.87
CA GLY A 74 13.31 31.30 -3.09
C GLY A 74 13.59 30.73 -4.48
N VAL A 75 12.62 30.76 -5.39
CA VAL A 75 12.74 30.36 -6.80
C VAL A 75 12.53 31.59 -7.68
N GLU A 76 13.46 31.84 -8.61
CA GLU A 76 13.31 32.96 -9.55
C GLU A 76 12.08 32.75 -10.46
N ASP A 77 11.37 33.83 -10.80
CA ASP A 77 10.16 33.84 -11.66
C ASP A 77 10.32 33.04 -12.96
N SER A 78 11.56 32.92 -13.46
CA SER A 78 11.87 32.21 -14.70
C SER A 78 11.86 30.68 -14.57
N SER A 79 11.99 30.18 -13.34
CA SER A 79 12.04 28.78 -12.96
C SER A 79 10.89 28.35 -12.02
N ASP A 80 10.13 29.32 -11.49
CA ASP A 80 8.96 29.17 -10.63
C ASP A 80 7.86 28.31 -11.29
N ALA A 81 7.48 27.24 -10.60
CA ALA A 81 6.47 26.29 -11.02
C ALA A 81 5.04 26.70 -10.60
N CYS A 82 4.91 27.47 -9.53
CA CYS A 82 3.64 27.93 -8.98
C CYS A 82 3.60 29.43 -8.64
N PRO A 83 3.47 30.32 -9.66
CA PRO A 83 3.58 31.75 -9.41
C PRO A 83 2.58 32.32 -8.42
N GLY A 84 3.12 32.99 -7.41
CA GLY A 84 2.39 33.59 -6.29
C GLY A 84 2.33 32.72 -5.02
N TYR A 85 3.01 31.58 -5.00
CA TYR A 85 2.92 30.54 -3.96
C TYR A 85 4.28 29.87 -3.75
N ASP A 86 4.36 28.92 -2.79
CA ASP A 86 5.63 28.29 -2.39
C ASP A 86 5.91 27.01 -3.19
N ASP A 87 6.96 27.00 -4.01
CA ASP A 87 7.40 25.86 -4.80
C ASP A 87 7.98 24.70 -3.96
N ALA A 88 8.29 24.93 -2.68
CA ALA A 88 8.94 23.92 -1.83
C ALA A 88 7.98 22.87 -1.26
N VAL A 89 6.67 23.10 -1.35
CA VAL A 89 5.64 22.21 -0.81
C VAL A 89 5.10 21.35 -1.94
N ASP A 90 5.39 20.05 -1.86
CA ASP A 90 4.99 19.03 -2.84
C ASP A 90 4.78 17.72 -2.06
N ALA A 91 3.54 17.48 -1.62
CA ALA A 91 3.19 16.42 -0.69
C ALA A 91 3.30 15.02 -1.33
N ASP A 92 2.95 14.90 -2.61
CA ASP A 92 2.93 13.64 -3.36
C ASP A 92 4.20 13.43 -4.22
N ALA A 93 5.09 14.42 -4.24
CA ALA A 93 6.38 14.41 -4.93
C ALA A 93 6.26 14.22 -6.46
N ASP A 94 5.16 14.68 -7.06
CA ASP A 94 4.94 14.60 -8.51
C ASP A 94 5.69 15.72 -9.29
N GLY A 95 6.20 16.70 -8.56
CA GLY A 95 6.95 17.85 -9.07
C GLY A 95 6.09 19.07 -9.41
N ILE A 96 4.81 19.06 -9.06
CA ILE A 96 3.91 20.20 -9.09
C ILE A 96 3.68 20.66 -7.64
N PRO A 97 4.01 21.91 -7.29
CA PRO A 97 3.77 22.40 -5.93
C PRO A 97 2.29 22.36 -5.53
N ASP A 98 2.01 22.04 -4.26
CA ASP A 98 0.67 21.81 -3.71
C ASP A 98 -0.32 22.93 -4.05
N ASP A 99 0.10 24.20 -3.97
CA ASP A 99 -0.78 25.35 -4.23
C ASP A 99 -1.24 25.44 -5.71
N CYS A 100 -0.52 24.78 -6.62
CA CYS A 100 -0.83 24.68 -8.04
C CYS A 100 -1.23 23.26 -8.47
N ASP A 101 -1.21 22.30 -7.57
CA ASP A 101 -1.64 20.96 -7.83
C ASP A 101 -3.10 20.72 -7.41
N SER A 102 -3.84 20.07 -8.30
CA SER A 102 -5.24 19.69 -8.07
C SER A 102 -5.42 18.20 -7.82
N LEU A 103 -4.34 17.42 -7.93
CA LEU A 103 -4.34 15.97 -7.85
C LEU A 103 -3.49 15.40 -6.72
N ILE A 104 -3.12 16.24 -5.75
CA ILE A 104 -2.35 15.89 -4.54
C ILE A 104 -2.81 14.54 -3.99
N ASP A 105 -1.87 13.61 -3.90
CA ASP A 105 -2.00 12.24 -3.37
C ASP A 105 -1.03 12.06 -2.20
N SER A 106 -1.43 12.52 -1.01
CA SER A 106 -0.55 12.70 0.16
C SER A 106 0.00 11.38 0.73
N ASP A 107 -0.68 10.25 0.53
CA ASP A 107 -0.23 8.92 0.97
C ASP A 107 0.28 8.03 -0.16
N ALA A 108 0.24 8.53 -1.40
CA ALA A 108 0.77 7.90 -2.59
C ALA A 108 0.12 6.54 -2.90
N ASP A 109 -1.17 6.39 -2.61
CA ASP A 109 -1.96 5.20 -2.92
C ASP A 109 -2.54 5.19 -4.35
N GLY A 110 -2.41 6.32 -5.06
CA GLY A 110 -2.91 6.52 -6.42
C GLY A 110 -4.29 7.18 -6.49
N VAL A 111 -4.84 7.64 -5.37
CA VAL A 111 -6.11 8.35 -5.23
C VAL A 111 -5.85 9.74 -4.64
N ALA A 112 -6.11 10.79 -5.43
CA ALA A 112 -5.94 12.15 -4.93
C ALA A 112 -6.79 12.41 -3.67
N ASP A 113 -6.25 13.16 -2.70
CA ASP A 113 -6.85 13.54 -1.40
C ASP A 113 -8.30 14.01 -1.50
N SER A 114 -8.66 14.64 -2.62
CA SER A 114 -10.02 15.14 -2.90
C SER A 114 -11.07 14.04 -3.11
N SER A 115 -10.62 12.83 -3.45
CA SER A 115 -11.43 11.64 -3.78
C SER A 115 -11.09 10.43 -2.90
N ASP A 116 -10.05 10.55 -2.09
CA ASP A 116 -9.56 9.58 -1.11
C ASP A 116 -10.61 9.29 -0.03
N THR A 117 -10.83 8.01 0.26
CA THR A 117 -11.78 7.51 1.26
C THR A 117 -11.15 7.45 2.65
N CYS A 118 -9.85 7.19 2.73
CA CYS A 118 -9.07 7.00 3.94
C CYS A 118 -7.74 7.77 3.97
N LEU A 119 -7.81 9.11 3.92
CA LEU A 119 -6.67 10.03 4.04
C LEU A 119 -5.52 9.52 4.94
N GLY A 120 -4.35 9.31 4.34
CA GLY A 120 -3.13 8.88 5.01
C GLY A 120 -2.88 7.38 4.95
N HIS A 121 -3.70 6.62 4.23
CA HIS A 121 -3.70 5.17 4.14
C HIS A 121 -4.16 4.72 2.74
N ASP A 122 -3.71 3.54 2.31
CA ASP A 122 -4.04 2.99 0.99
C ASP A 122 -5.51 2.57 0.87
N ASP A 123 -6.28 3.24 0.00
CA ASP A 123 -7.69 2.97 -0.31
C ASP A 123 -7.93 1.57 -0.92
N THR A 124 -6.87 0.88 -1.35
CA THR A 124 -6.96 -0.45 -2.00
C THR A 124 -6.75 -1.62 -1.04
N GLU A 125 -6.25 -1.36 0.17
CA GLU A 125 -6.14 -2.36 1.24
C GLU A 125 -7.50 -2.49 1.96
N ASP A 126 -8.15 -3.63 1.78
CA ASP A 126 -9.46 -3.99 2.36
C ASP A 126 -9.45 -5.51 2.56
N VAL A 127 -8.92 -5.97 3.70
CA VAL A 127 -8.61 -7.38 3.96
C VAL A 127 -9.88 -8.21 4.13
N ASP A 128 -10.92 -7.65 4.75
CA ASP A 128 -12.19 -8.32 5.05
C ASP A 128 -13.26 -8.08 3.97
N ALA A 129 -12.94 -7.24 2.99
CA ALA A 129 -13.76 -6.91 1.83
C ALA A 129 -15.12 -6.27 2.19
N ASP A 130 -15.18 -5.52 3.30
CA ASP A 130 -16.37 -4.79 3.73
C ASP A 130 -16.57 -3.47 2.94
N GLY A 131 -15.53 -3.03 2.22
CA GLY A 131 -15.49 -1.84 1.38
C GLY A 131 -14.97 -0.58 2.08
N LEU A 132 -14.49 -0.69 3.32
CA LEU A 132 -13.76 0.35 4.03
C LEU A 132 -12.26 0.01 4.02
N PRO A 133 -11.38 0.95 3.64
CA PRO A 133 -9.95 0.66 3.66
C PRO A 133 -9.43 0.35 5.07
N ASP A 134 -8.51 -0.60 5.19
CA ASP A 134 -7.97 -1.15 6.44
C ASP A 134 -7.50 -0.04 7.40
N GLY A 135 -6.86 1.01 6.86
CA GLY A 135 -6.36 2.14 7.65
C GLY A 135 -7.43 2.94 8.39
N CYS A 136 -8.67 2.90 7.91
CA CYS A 136 -9.82 3.59 8.48
C CYS A 136 -10.88 2.64 9.03
N ASP A 137 -10.66 1.34 8.92
CA ASP A 137 -11.57 0.35 9.45
C ASP A 137 -11.26 0.00 10.90
N ALA A 138 -12.22 0.31 11.77
CA ALA A 138 -12.14 -0.02 13.19
C ALA A 138 -12.68 -1.42 13.51
N LEU A 139 -13.37 -2.05 12.55
CA LEU A 139 -13.98 -3.37 12.67
C LEU A 139 -13.30 -4.43 11.80
N ILE A 140 -12.12 -4.11 11.26
CA ILE A 140 -11.29 -4.98 10.42
C ILE A 140 -11.25 -6.41 10.97
N ASP A 141 -11.55 -7.36 10.11
CA ASP A 141 -11.60 -8.80 10.38
C ASP A 141 -10.60 -9.54 9.47
N SER A 142 -9.35 -9.61 9.93
CA SER A 142 -8.21 -10.09 9.15
C SER A 142 -8.32 -11.57 8.75
N ASP A 143 -9.05 -12.38 9.49
CA ASP A 143 -9.18 -13.82 9.24
C ASP A 143 -10.56 -14.26 8.75
N GLY A 144 -11.53 -13.35 8.79
CA GLY A 144 -12.86 -13.49 8.19
C GLY A 144 -13.81 -14.36 9.02
N ASP A 145 -13.62 -14.41 10.34
CA ASP A 145 -14.43 -15.21 11.26
C ASP A 145 -15.67 -14.48 11.84
N GLU A 146 -15.94 -13.27 11.34
CA GLU A 146 -16.99 -12.35 11.78
C GLU A 146 -16.69 -11.62 13.11
N ILE A 147 -15.47 -11.72 13.64
CA ILE A 147 -14.98 -11.02 14.83
C ILE A 147 -13.82 -10.09 14.44
N SER A 148 -14.01 -8.79 14.69
CA SER A 148 -12.95 -7.81 14.43
C SER A 148 -11.65 -8.15 15.19
N ASP A 149 -10.48 -7.86 14.60
CA ASP A 149 -9.14 -8.04 15.18
C ASP A 149 -9.01 -7.51 16.62
N THR A 150 -9.73 -6.45 16.97
CA THR A 150 -9.68 -5.88 18.33
C THR A 150 -10.39 -6.70 19.41
N ASN A 151 -11.28 -7.59 19.00
CA ASN A 151 -12.07 -8.47 19.86
C ASN A 151 -11.76 -9.96 19.64
N ASP A 152 -11.02 -10.29 18.58
CA ASP A 152 -10.51 -11.61 18.25
C ASP A 152 -9.65 -12.16 19.40
N THR A 153 -9.94 -13.40 19.79
CA THR A 153 -9.21 -14.10 20.85
C THR A 153 -8.17 -15.09 20.32
N CYS A 154 -8.21 -15.40 19.04
CA CYS A 154 -7.39 -16.37 18.36
C CYS A 154 -6.97 -15.91 16.94
N ASP A 155 -6.16 -14.86 16.87
CA ASP A 155 -5.65 -14.27 15.61
C ASP A 155 -5.35 -15.30 14.51
N GLY A 156 -6.08 -15.22 13.39
CA GLY A 156 -5.87 -16.05 12.20
C GLY A 156 -6.71 -17.34 12.15
N HIS A 157 -7.65 -17.51 13.08
CA HIS A 157 -8.48 -18.68 13.24
C HIS A 157 -9.88 -18.30 13.74
N ASP A 158 -10.87 -19.09 13.31
CA ASP A 158 -12.27 -18.88 13.69
C ASP A 158 -12.52 -19.12 15.20
N ASP A 159 -12.80 -18.03 15.92
CA ASP A 159 -13.11 -17.99 17.35
C ASP A 159 -14.36 -18.82 17.73
N ALA A 160 -15.24 -19.14 16.77
CA ALA A 160 -16.44 -19.92 17.01
C ALA A 160 -16.19 -21.43 17.01
N ILE A 161 -15.01 -21.89 16.59
CA ILE A 161 -14.63 -23.30 16.57
C ILE A 161 -13.96 -23.66 17.89
N ASP A 162 -14.70 -24.38 18.73
CA ASP A 162 -14.26 -24.91 20.04
C ASP A 162 -14.92 -26.30 20.19
N VAL A 163 -14.20 -27.35 19.80
CA VAL A 163 -14.74 -28.72 19.70
C VAL A 163 -14.93 -29.37 21.07
N ASP A 164 -14.01 -29.14 22.00
CA ASP A 164 -14.03 -29.74 23.33
C ASP A 164 -14.75 -28.87 24.38
N ALA A 165 -15.16 -27.66 23.98
CA ALA A 165 -15.95 -26.69 24.74
C ALA A 165 -15.25 -26.18 26.00
N ASP A 166 -13.92 -26.08 25.97
CA ASP A 166 -13.12 -25.55 27.08
C ASP A 166 -13.06 -24.00 27.11
N GLY A 167 -13.50 -23.36 26.02
CA GLY A 167 -13.57 -21.91 25.85
C GLY A 167 -12.33 -21.30 25.19
N ILE A 168 -11.42 -22.10 24.65
CA ILE A 168 -10.31 -21.70 23.80
C ILE A 168 -10.63 -22.18 22.38
N ALA A 169 -10.50 -21.31 21.39
CA ALA A 169 -10.73 -21.71 20.00
C ALA A 169 -9.67 -22.73 19.54
N ASP A 170 -10.11 -23.73 18.76
CA ASP A 170 -9.29 -24.87 18.29
C ASP A 170 -7.96 -24.43 17.65
N GLY A 171 -7.97 -23.32 16.90
CA GLY A 171 -6.78 -22.79 16.23
C GLY A 171 -5.66 -22.36 17.19
N CYS A 172 -6.03 -21.99 18.41
CA CYS A 172 -5.13 -21.55 19.48
C CYS A 172 -5.09 -22.49 20.66
N ASP A 173 -5.79 -23.63 20.59
CA ASP A 173 -5.79 -24.62 21.64
C ASP A 173 -4.79 -25.76 21.37
N SER A 174 -3.75 -25.80 22.18
CA SER A 174 -2.75 -26.88 22.17
C SER A 174 -3.20 -28.13 22.92
N LEU A 175 -4.29 -28.06 23.70
CA LEU A 175 -4.79 -29.15 24.54
C LEU A 175 -6.13 -29.71 24.03
N ILE A 176 -6.49 -29.39 22.79
CA ILE A 176 -7.72 -29.81 22.14
C ILE A 176 -7.99 -31.31 22.34
N ASP A 177 -9.19 -31.62 22.82
CA ASP A 177 -9.67 -32.99 23.09
C ASP A 177 -10.89 -33.28 22.20
N THR A 178 -10.65 -33.66 20.94
CA THR A 178 -11.68 -33.77 19.91
C THR A 178 -12.79 -34.76 20.27
N ASP A 179 -12.48 -35.80 21.07
CA ASP A 179 -13.43 -36.84 21.45
C ASP A 179 -13.94 -36.74 22.91
N ALA A 180 -13.48 -35.71 23.62
CA ALA A 180 -13.87 -35.33 24.97
C ALA A 180 -13.67 -36.46 26.00
N ASP A 181 -12.61 -37.26 25.83
CA ASP A 181 -12.30 -38.38 26.71
C ASP A 181 -11.40 -38.03 27.91
N GLY A 182 -10.82 -36.83 27.89
CA GLY A 182 -9.91 -36.27 28.88
C GLY A 182 -8.42 -36.36 28.50
N VAL A 183 -8.09 -36.79 27.29
CA VAL A 183 -6.75 -36.83 26.72
C VAL A 183 -6.71 -35.93 25.48
N SER A 184 -5.76 -35.00 25.41
CA SER A 184 -5.63 -34.12 24.24
C SER A 184 -5.21 -34.91 23.01
N ASP A 185 -5.62 -34.47 21.82
CA ASP A 185 -5.33 -35.09 20.52
C ASP A 185 -3.83 -35.41 20.29
N ASP A 186 -2.93 -34.59 20.83
CA ASP A 186 -1.46 -34.79 20.74
C ASP A 186 -0.96 -36.01 21.55
N ASP A 187 -1.66 -36.38 22.62
CA ASP A 187 -1.37 -37.50 23.52
C ASP A 187 -2.35 -38.68 23.33
N ASP A 188 -3.37 -38.53 22.47
CA ASP A 188 -4.44 -39.49 22.20
C ASP A 188 -3.91 -40.73 21.46
N GLN A 189 -4.13 -41.90 22.05
CA GLN A 189 -3.73 -43.19 21.48
C GLN A 189 -4.82 -43.84 20.61
N CYS A 190 -6.06 -43.39 20.74
CA CYS A 190 -7.26 -43.97 20.15
C CYS A 190 -8.26 -42.92 19.59
N ALA A 191 -7.77 -41.94 18.83
CA ALA A 191 -8.54 -40.96 18.05
C ALA A 191 -10.04 -41.27 17.82
N GLY A 192 -10.90 -40.51 18.51
CA GLY A 192 -12.36 -40.62 18.40
C GLY A 192 -13.00 -41.59 19.39
N TYR A 193 -12.22 -42.14 20.32
CA TYR A 193 -12.66 -43.10 21.33
C TYR A 193 -11.87 -42.93 22.63
N ASN A 194 -12.53 -43.30 23.73
CA ASN A 194 -11.99 -43.15 25.07
C ASN A 194 -10.72 -43.99 25.38
N ASP A 195 -9.63 -43.32 25.70
CA ASP A 195 -8.31 -43.82 26.09
C ASP A 195 -8.25 -44.39 27.52
N LEU A 196 -9.21 -44.06 28.38
CA LEU A 196 -9.24 -44.51 29.78
C LEU A 196 -9.77 -45.95 29.93
N LEU A 197 -10.27 -46.55 28.87
CA LEU A 197 -10.72 -47.94 28.83
C LEU A 197 -9.59 -48.84 28.36
N ASP A 198 -8.98 -49.56 29.29
CA ASP A 198 -7.99 -50.61 29.03
C ASP A 198 -8.29 -51.77 30.00
N GLN A 199 -9.06 -52.74 29.52
CA GLN A 199 -9.59 -53.81 30.36
C GLN A 199 -8.56 -54.88 30.71
N ASP A 200 -7.64 -55.17 29.78
CA ASP A 200 -6.61 -56.19 29.97
C ASP A 200 -5.29 -55.64 30.51
N GLY A 201 -5.12 -54.31 30.51
CA GLY A 201 -4.00 -53.60 31.08
C GLY A 201 -2.75 -53.64 30.23
N ASP A 202 -2.87 -53.86 28.92
CA ASP A 202 -1.74 -53.97 27.99
C ASP A 202 -1.20 -52.60 27.52
N GLY A 203 -1.93 -51.52 27.84
CA GLY A 203 -1.60 -50.14 27.53
C GLY A 203 -2.20 -49.64 26.20
N ILE A 204 -2.99 -50.45 25.50
CA ILE A 204 -3.75 -50.06 24.30
C ILE A 204 -5.22 -49.88 24.69
N PRO A 205 -5.85 -48.74 24.41
CA PRO A 205 -7.28 -48.55 24.67
C PRO A 205 -8.17 -49.60 23.98
N ASP A 206 -9.21 -50.07 24.67
CA ASP A 206 -10.14 -51.13 24.25
C ASP A 206 -10.71 -50.91 22.84
N SER A 207 -10.89 -49.65 22.43
CA SER A 207 -11.50 -49.29 21.14
C SER A 207 -10.53 -49.37 19.95
N CYS A 208 -9.22 -49.30 20.19
CA CYS A 208 -8.18 -49.53 19.18
C CYS A 208 -7.44 -50.86 19.40
N ASP A 209 -7.74 -51.59 20.46
CA ASP A 209 -7.18 -52.91 20.73
C ASP A 209 -7.90 -54.02 19.95
N GLN A 210 -7.11 -54.91 19.35
CA GLN A 210 -7.59 -56.12 18.66
C GLN A 210 -7.92 -57.25 19.64
N THR A 211 -7.39 -57.19 20.86
CA THR A 211 -7.58 -58.18 21.92
C THR A 211 -8.04 -57.55 23.25
N PRO A 212 -9.13 -56.75 23.26
CA PRO A 212 -9.53 -55.86 24.38
C PRO A 212 -10.03 -56.57 25.64
N LEU A 213 -9.81 -57.88 25.75
CA LEU A 213 -10.23 -58.70 26.87
C LEU A 213 -9.02 -59.47 27.41
N PRO A 214 -8.92 -59.62 28.75
CA PRO A 214 -7.88 -60.41 29.39
C PRO A 214 -7.78 -61.80 28.77
N GLU A 215 -6.57 -62.38 28.71
CA GLU A 215 -6.31 -63.71 28.14
C GLU A 215 -7.26 -64.82 28.66
N ASP A 216 -7.80 -64.65 29.87
CA ASP A 216 -8.76 -65.58 30.51
C ASP A 216 -10.23 -65.43 30.02
N ASP A 217 -10.58 -64.31 29.40
CA ASP A 217 -11.93 -63.95 28.93
C ASP A 217 -12.01 -63.75 27.40
N GLN A 218 -10.90 -63.92 26.68
CA GLN A 218 -10.94 -64.09 25.23
C GLN A 218 -11.76 -65.35 24.92
N THR A 219 -13.04 -65.19 24.57
CA THR A 219 -13.83 -66.31 24.06
C THR A 219 -13.16 -66.77 22.79
N ASN A 220 -12.44 -67.89 22.90
CA ASN A 220 -11.70 -68.50 21.82
C ASN A 220 -12.67 -68.84 20.67
N ALA A 221 -12.85 -67.90 19.76
CA ALA A 221 -13.59 -68.10 18.53
C ALA A 221 -12.72 -68.79 17.47
N THR A 222 -11.68 -69.54 17.87
CA THR A 222 -11.12 -70.66 17.09
C THR A 222 -10.40 -71.64 18.01
N ASP A 223 -11.11 -72.24 18.97
CA ASP A 223 -10.63 -73.51 19.56
C ASP A 223 -10.94 -74.68 18.62
N THR A 224 -10.14 -74.81 17.55
CA THR A 224 -9.98 -76.09 16.87
C THR A 224 -8.54 -76.30 16.43
N THR A 225 -7.62 -76.49 17.37
CA THR A 225 -6.45 -77.34 17.09
C THR A 225 -6.07 -78.15 18.32
N PRO A 226 -6.19 -79.49 18.25
CA PRO A 226 -5.56 -80.37 19.22
C PRO A 226 -4.05 -80.25 19.12
N VAL A 227 -3.41 -80.25 20.29
CA VAL A 227 -2.01 -80.56 20.53
C VAL A 227 -1.60 -81.79 19.70
N ASP A 228 -0.50 -81.68 18.95
CA ASP A 228 0.51 -82.74 18.83
C ASP A 228 1.83 -82.14 18.32
N ASP A 229 2.90 -82.55 19.01
CA ASP A 229 4.31 -82.21 18.83
C ASP A 229 4.88 -82.66 17.46
N ASP A 230 5.85 -81.91 16.91
CA ASP A 230 7.20 -82.42 16.61
C ASP A 230 8.04 -81.45 15.74
N GLU A 231 9.33 -81.42 16.07
CA GLU A 231 10.42 -80.58 15.58
C GLU A 231 10.90 -80.81 14.11
N GLU A 232 11.67 -79.81 13.66
CA GLU A 232 12.83 -79.83 12.74
C GLU A 232 12.69 -79.42 11.25
N ASP A 233 13.26 -78.23 11.03
CA ASP A 233 14.37 -77.87 10.13
C ASP A 233 14.17 -77.73 8.60
N SER A 234 14.64 -76.56 8.16
CA SER A 234 15.51 -76.34 6.99
C SER A 234 14.97 -75.56 5.79
N SER A 235 15.70 -74.47 5.55
CA SER A 235 16.07 -73.87 4.27
C SER A 235 15.14 -72.81 3.65
N GLY A 236 15.65 -71.57 3.67
CA GLY A 236 16.09 -70.95 2.42
C GLY A 236 15.21 -69.83 1.83
N ILE A 237 15.92 -68.72 1.57
CA ILE A 237 15.80 -67.83 0.40
C ILE A 237 15.04 -66.49 0.60
N GLU A 238 15.90 -65.46 0.53
CA GLU A 238 15.75 -64.11 -0.05
C GLU A 238 14.88 -63.04 0.61
N SER A 239 15.56 -61.89 0.73
CA SER A 239 15.08 -60.53 0.89
C SER A 239 13.92 -60.17 -0.03
N GLU A 240 12.99 -59.36 0.46
CA GLU A 240 12.65 -58.07 -0.17
C GLU A 240 11.70 -57.26 0.74
N ALA A 241 12.03 -55.98 0.92
CA ALA A 241 11.17 -55.00 1.57
C ALA A 241 10.09 -54.53 0.60
N PRO A 242 8.85 -54.21 1.04
CA PRO A 242 7.96 -53.42 0.22
C PRO A 242 8.23 -51.93 0.43
N GLN A 243 8.89 -51.30 -0.54
CA GLN A 243 8.64 -49.90 -0.82
C GLN A 243 7.26 -49.77 -1.47
N LYS A 244 6.40 -48.91 -0.95
CA LYS A 244 5.23 -48.37 -1.65
C LYS A 244 5.42 -46.86 -1.69
N SER A 245 6.21 -46.40 -2.67
CA SER A 245 5.75 -45.88 -3.97
C SER A 245 4.75 -44.74 -3.80
N GLY A 246 5.28 -43.52 -3.85
CA GLY A 246 4.51 -42.31 -4.04
C GLY A 246 3.81 -42.29 -5.39
N ILE A 247 2.60 -41.75 -5.39
CA ILE A 247 1.99 -41.10 -6.55
C ILE A 247 1.28 -39.88 -5.97
N VAL A 248 2.00 -38.77 -5.90
CA VAL A 248 1.40 -37.44 -5.78
C VAL A 248 1.75 -36.72 -7.09
N GLU A 249 0.85 -35.83 -7.50
CA GLU A 249 0.96 -34.91 -8.64
C GLU A 249 0.50 -35.44 -10.01
N ASN A 250 -0.72 -35.07 -10.39
CA ASN A 250 -1.01 -34.25 -11.58
C ASN A 250 -2.52 -34.23 -11.91
N LEU A 251 -3.37 -33.84 -10.96
CA LEU A 251 -4.80 -33.64 -11.24
C LEU A 251 -5.25 -32.17 -11.19
N SER A 252 -4.43 -31.26 -10.64
CA SER A 252 -4.79 -29.84 -10.56
C SER A 252 -4.53 -29.08 -11.87
N MET A 253 -3.36 -29.22 -12.48
CA MET A 253 -2.99 -28.40 -13.66
C MET A 253 -3.83 -28.67 -14.93
N VAL A 254 -4.34 -29.89 -15.11
CA VAL A 254 -5.19 -30.22 -16.28
C VAL A 254 -6.55 -29.54 -16.18
N ASN A 255 -7.09 -29.36 -14.96
CA ASN A 255 -8.39 -28.73 -14.75
C ASN A 255 -8.32 -27.20 -14.90
N ILE A 256 -7.26 -26.55 -14.41
CA ILE A 256 -7.10 -25.10 -14.62
C ILE A 256 -6.76 -24.79 -16.08
N ALA A 257 -5.96 -25.62 -16.76
CA ALA A 257 -5.70 -25.44 -18.20
C ALA A 257 -6.98 -25.60 -19.04
N LEU A 258 -7.86 -26.55 -18.69
CA LEU A 258 -9.14 -26.73 -19.39
C LEU A 258 -10.11 -25.56 -19.11
N GLY A 259 -10.11 -25.03 -17.88
CA GLY A 259 -10.91 -23.86 -17.49
C GLY A 259 -10.50 -22.59 -18.24
N VAL A 260 -9.20 -22.29 -18.31
CA VAL A 260 -8.68 -21.11 -19.00
C VAL A 260 -8.96 -21.16 -20.51
N VAL A 261 -8.83 -22.35 -21.13
CA VAL A 261 -9.16 -22.54 -22.55
C VAL A 261 -10.66 -22.34 -22.81
N LEU A 262 -11.53 -22.78 -21.91
CA LEU A 262 -12.98 -22.60 -22.03
C LEU A 262 -13.37 -21.12 -21.92
N VAL A 263 -12.79 -20.39 -20.97
CA VAL A 263 -13.04 -18.93 -20.79
C VAL A 263 -12.59 -18.15 -22.01
N LEU A 264 -11.43 -18.46 -22.57
CA LEU A 264 -10.92 -17.84 -23.80
C LEU A 264 -11.78 -18.16 -25.04
N LEU A 265 -12.30 -19.37 -25.15
CA LEU A 265 -13.19 -19.73 -26.26
C LEU A 265 -14.55 -19.03 -26.15
N LEU A 266 -15.07 -18.85 -24.95
CA LEU A 266 -16.34 -18.14 -24.72
C LEU A 266 -16.20 -16.63 -24.97
N SER A 267 -15.09 -16.01 -24.58
CA SER A 267 -14.84 -14.58 -24.84
C SER A 267 -14.62 -14.29 -26.33
N VAL A 268 -13.90 -15.14 -27.05
CA VAL A 268 -13.76 -15.04 -28.52
C VAL A 268 -15.11 -15.22 -29.22
N PHE A 269 -15.96 -16.13 -28.74
CA PHE A 269 -17.31 -16.33 -29.29
C PHE A 269 -18.22 -15.11 -29.03
N ALA A 270 -18.13 -14.48 -27.85
CA ALA A 270 -18.87 -13.27 -27.53
C ALA A 270 -18.45 -12.09 -28.42
N LEU A 271 -17.16 -11.92 -28.67
CA LEU A 271 -16.63 -10.87 -29.56
C LEU A 271 -17.06 -11.08 -31.02
N LEU A 272 -17.13 -12.32 -31.50
CA LEU A 272 -17.62 -12.65 -32.85
C LEU A 272 -19.13 -12.41 -33.01
N GLN A 273 -19.92 -12.55 -31.95
CA GLN A 273 -21.36 -12.23 -31.97
C GLN A 273 -21.64 -10.72 -31.95
N LEU A 274 -20.76 -9.93 -31.31
CA LEU A 274 -20.86 -8.48 -31.25
C LEU A 274 -20.35 -7.79 -32.53
N GLY A 275 -19.33 -8.34 -33.19
CA GLY A 275 -18.78 -7.80 -34.46
C GLY A 275 -19.57 -8.14 -35.72
N GLY A 276 -20.66 -8.90 -35.62
CA GLY A 276 -21.52 -9.31 -36.76
C GLY A 276 -22.77 -8.46 -36.96
N ARG A 277 -22.94 -7.37 -36.19
CA ARG A 277 -24.07 -6.42 -36.29
C ARG A 277 -23.59 -5.05 -36.76
N GLU A 278 -23.01 -5.00 -37.95
CA GLU A 278 -22.96 -3.80 -38.81
C GLU A 278 -23.33 -4.17 -40.25
#